data_AF-A0A9D5VYV9-F1
#
_entry.id   AF-A0A9D5VYV9-F1
#
_cell.length_a   1.000
_cell.length_b   1.000
_cell.length_c   1.000
_cell.angle_alpha   90.00
_cell.angle_beta   90.00
_cell.angle_gamma   90.00
#
_symmetry.space_group_name_H-M   'P 1'
#
loop_
_entity.id
_entity.type
_entity.pdbx_description
1 polymer ?
#
loop_
_entity_poly.entity_id
_entity_poly.type
_entity_poly.pdbx_seq_one_letter_code
_entity_poly.pdbx_strand_id
1 'polypeptide(L)'
;MTLLTIPKPLREKLGEEATDAFVFVINSIDLESKKDLVTKTDLLEAKNELDRKIDNVHSELDNKIDKAYFELNNKIENVHAELNNKIDNVHFELNSKIDNVHFELKGKIATLDSKIDKLDSKIDKSTSELNSKIDKSTSELKSDIKLLHWMIGIMFAGVVSLVMKAFF
;
A
#
# COMPACT_ATOMS: atom_id res chain seq x y z
N MET A 1 2.74 -69.55 -45.28
CA MET A 1 1.92 -70.71 -44.88
C MET A 1 2.85 -71.86 -44.57
N THR A 2 2.86 -72.34 -43.33
CA THR A 2 3.44 -73.65 -43.02
C THR A 2 2.51 -74.69 -43.62
N LEU A 3 2.93 -75.36 -44.70
CA LEU A 3 2.21 -76.50 -45.26
C LEU A 3 2.39 -77.68 -44.31
N LEU A 4 1.34 -78.03 -43.57
CA LEU A 4 1.39 -79.21 -42.71
C LEU A 4 1.31 -80.46 -43.58
N THR A 5 2.35 -81.31 -43.52
CA THR A 5 2.39 -82.57 -44.28
C THR A 5 2.33 -83.75 -43.33
N ILE A 6 1.55 -84.77 -43.66
CA ILE A 6 1.54 -86.01 -42.88
C ILE A 6 2.73 -86.90 -43.29
N PRO A 7 3.55 -87.38 -42.35
CA PRO A 7 4.64 -88.30 -42.64
C PRO A 7 4.18 -89.58 -43.35
N LYS A 8 4.99 -90.07 -44.30
CA LYS A 8 4.73 -91.30 -45.09
C LYS A 8 4.17 -92.49 -44.28
N PRO A 9 4.73 -92.85 -43.10
CA PRO A 9 4.23 -93.99 -42.33
C PRO A 9 2.77 -93.86 -41.86
N LEU A 10 2.29 -92.63 -41.67
CA LEU A 10 0.90 -92.36 -41.29
C LEU A 10 -0.02 -92.32 -42.51
N ARG A 11 0.49 -91.81 -43.64
CA ARG A 11 -0.23 -91.77 -44.92
C ARG A 11 -0.54 -93.17 -45.45
N GLU A 12 0.41 -94.10 -45.31
CA GLU A 12 0.22 -95.52 -45.66
C GLU A 12 -0.81 -96.23 -44.78
N LYS A 13 -0.96 -95.81 -43.51
CA LYS A 13 -1.93 -96.40 -42.57
C LYS A 13 -3.33 -95.82 -42.67
N LEU A 14 -3.46 -94.52 -42.96
CA LEU A 14 -4.74 -93.81 -43.01
C LEU A 14 -5.37 -93.82 -44.42
N GLY A 15 -4.56 -94.00 -45.46
CA GLY A 15 -4.96 -93.86 -46.86
C GLY A 15 -4.86 -92.40 -47.34
N GLU A 16 -4.70 -92.22 -48.66
CA GLU A 16 -4.59 -90.88 -49.32
C GLU A 16 -5.78 -89.98 -48.94
N GLU A 17 -7.00 -90.49 -49.08
CA GLU A 17 -8.23 -89.71 -48.95
C GLU A 17 -8.47 -89.22 -47.51
N ALA A 18 -8.24 -90.07 -46.51
CA ALA A 18 -8.34 -89.67 -45.10
C ALA A 18 -7.21 -88.73 -44.67
N THR A 19 -6.01 -88.91 -45.24
CA THR A 19 -4.86 -88.03 -45.00
C THR A 19 -5.15 -86.63 -45.51
N ASP A 20 -5.67 -86.51 -46.72
CA ASP A 20 -5.97 -85.22 -47.34
C ASP A 20 -7.12 -84.49 -46.63
N ALA A 21 -8.17 -85.23 -46.21
CA ALA A 21 -9.25 -84.69 -45.38
C ALA A 21 -8.74 -84.15 -44.03
N PHE A 22 -7.80 -84.84 -43.39
CA PHE A 22 -7.21 -84.39 -42.12
C PHE A 22 -6.34 -83.14 -42.29
N VAL A 23 -5.51 -83.09 -43.35
CA VAL A 23 -4.72 -81.91 -43.69
C VAL A 23 -5.63 -80.71 -43.95
N PHE A 24 -6.76 -80.90 -44.65
CA PHE A 24 -7.76 -79.86 -44.85
C PHE A 24 -8.29 -79.32 -43.52
N VAL A 25 -8.80 -80.19 -42.65
CA VAL A 25 -9.35 -79.79 -41.34
C VAL A 25 -8.33 -79.06 -40.47
N ILE A 26 -7.09 -79.56 -40.39
CA ILE A 26 -6.04 -78.90 -39.60
C ILE A 26 -5.67 -77.54 -40.18
N ASN A 27 -5.56 -77.42 -41.51
CA ASN A 27 -5.28 -76.14 -42.15
C ASN A 27 -6.44 -75.14 -41.97
N SER A 28 -7.70 -75.61 -42.01
CA SER A 28 -8.87 -74.78 -41.71
C SER A 28 -8.84 -74.28 -40.26
N ILE A 29 -8.56 -75.15 -39.29
CA ILE A 29 -8.47 -74.80 -37.87
C ILE A 29 -7.29 -73.84 -37.61
N ASP A 30 -6.13 -74.05 -38.24
CA ASP A 30 -4.97 -73.15 -38.15
C ASP A 30 -5.27 -71.76 -38.75
N LEU A 31 -6.02 -71.70 -39.86
CA LEU A 31 -6.47 -70.42 -40.43
C LEU A 31 -7.48 -69.70 -39.54
N GLU A 32 -8.50 -70.41 -39.05
CA GLU A 32 -9.55 -69.84 -38.20
C GLU A 32 -8.97 -69.34 -36.88
N SER A 33 -8.10 -70.14 -36.25
CA SER A 33 -7.44 -69.74 -34.98
C SER A 33 -6.49 -68.55 -35.14
N LYS A 34 -5.82 -68.38 -36.28
CA LYS A 34 -4.96 -67.20 -36.55
C LYS A 34 -5.74 -65.92 -36.77
N LYS A 35 -7.00 -66.01 -37.22
CA LYS A 35 -7.84 -64.86 -37.53
C LYS A 35 -8.25 -64.08 -36.27
N ASP A 36 -8.40 -64.78 -35.15
CA ASP A 36 -8.76 -64.18 -33.86
C ASP A 36 -7.53 -63.77 -33.02
N LEU A 37 -6.31 -64.06 -33.50
CA LEU A 37 -5.08 -63.66 -32.82
C LEU A 37 -4.71 -62.22 -33.17
N VAL A 38 -4.38 -61.44 -32.14
CA VAL A 38 -3.71 -60.14 -32.30
C VAL A 38 -2.40 -60.34 -33.04
N THR A 39 -2.25 -59.66 -34.18
CA THR A 39 -1.04 -59.69 -34.98
C THR A 39 -0.03 -58.64 -34.48
N LYS A 40 1.23 -58.78 -34.91
CA LYS A 40 2.24 -57.73 -34.67
C LYS A 40 1.85 -56.39 -35.28
N THR A 41 1.08 -56.41 -36.36
CA THR A 41 0.58 -55.20 -37.03
C THR A 41 -0.43 -54.49 -36.15
N ASP A 42 -1.41 -55.21 -35.59
CA ASP A 42 -2.42 -54.64 -34.69
C ASP A 42 -1.78 -54.01 -33.45
N LEU A 43 -0.77 -54.67 -32.89
CA LEU A 43 0.04 -54.13 -31.78
C LEU A 43 0.79 -52.85 -32.17
N LEU A 44 1.35 -52.79 -33.39
CA LEU A 44 2.06 -51.61 -33.88
C LEU A 44 1.09 -50.43 -34.12
N GLU A 45 -0.08 -50.70 -34.68
CA GLU A 45 -1.13 -49.70 -34.89
C GLU A 45 -1.62 -49.13 -33.56
N ALA A 46 -1.93 -50.01 -32.59
CA ALA A 46 -2.34 -49.58 -31.25
C ALA A 46 -1.26 -48.76 -30.54
N LYS A 47 0.03 -49.15 -30.66
CA LYS A 47 1.16 -48.38 -30.14
C LYS A 47 1.22 -46.99 -30.77
N ASN A 48 1.12 -46.90 -32.10
CA ASN A 48 1.19 -45.62 -32.80
C ASN A 48 0.01 -44.71 -32.46
N GLU A 49 -1.18 -45.28 -32.25
CA GLU A 49 -2.35 -44.51 -31.79
C GLU A 49 -2.14 -43.99 -30.35
N LEU A 50 -1.60 -44.82 -29.46
CA LEU A 50 -1.24 -44.40 -28.10
C LEU A 50 -0.18 -43.31 -28.10
N ASP A 51 0.88 -43.45 -28.88
CA ASP A 51 1.94 -42.44 -29.01
C ASP A 51 1.33 -41.09 -29.48
N ARG A 52 0.46 -41.11 -30.50
CA ARG A 52 -0.27 -39.90 -30.93
C ARG A 52 -1.15 -39.30 -29.84
N LYS A 53 -1.86 -40.12 -29.06
CA LYS A 53 -2.70 -39.64 -27.96
C LYS A 53 -1.85 -39.00 -26.87
N ILE A 54 -0.69 -39.58 -26.56
CA ILE A 54 0.27 -39.04 -25.59
C ILE A 54 0.80 -37.69 -26.07
N ASP A 55 1.24 -37.59 -27.33
CA ASP A 55 1.76 -36.34 -27.90
C ASP A 55 0.69 -35.23 -27.90
N ASN A 56 -0.56 -35.57 -28.25
CA ASN A 56 -1.68 -34.63 -28.21
C ASN A 56 -1.96 -34.14 -26.78
N VAL A 57 -2.00 -35.05 -25.80
CA VAL A 57 -2.22 -34.67 -24.39
C VAL A 57 -1.08 -33.81 -23.87
N HIS A 58 0.17 -34.12 -24.23
CA HIS A 58 1.33 -33.32 -23.85
C HIS A 58 1.20 -31.89 -24.39
N SER A 59 0.92 -31.75 -25.68
CA SER A 59 0.72 -30.45 -26.33
C SER A 59 -0.45 -29.66 -25.72
N GLU A 60 -1.57 -30.32 -25.39
CA GLU A 60 -2.69 -29.66 -24.71
C GLU A 60 -2.32 -29.18 -23.31
N LEU A 61 -1.52 -29.94 -22.56
CA LEU A 61 -1.05 -29.55 -21.23
C LEU A 61 -0.08 -28.38 -21.30
N ASP A 62 0.89 -28.41 -22.20
CA ASP A 62 1.84 -27.30 -22.41
C ASP A 62 1.09 -25.99 -22.73
N ASN A 63 0.14 -26.05 -23.67
CA ASN A 63 -0.69 -24.88 -24.01
C ASN A 63 -1.51 -24.36 -22.82
N LYS A 64 -2.03 -25.25 -21.97
CA LYS A 64 -2.77 -24.84 -20.76
C LYS A 64 -1.83 -24.20 -19.73
N ILE A 65 -0.62 -24.72 -19.56
CA ILE A 65 0.39 -24.19 -18.66
C ILE A 65 0.82 -22.80 -19.12
N ASP A 66 1.14 -22.62 -20.41
CA ASP A 66 1.53 -21.34 -20.98
C ASP A 66 0.44 -20.28 -20.83
N LYS A 67 -0.82 -20.67 -21.10
CA LYS A 67 -1.97 -19.79 -20.91
C LYS A 67 -2.13 -19.37 -19.44
N ALA A 68 -2.05 -20.32 -18.51
CA ALA A 68 -2.15 -20.04 -17.08
C ALA A 68 -1.01 -19.13 -16.59
N TYR A 69 0.22 -19.35 -17.09
CA TYR A 69 1.38 -18.52 -16.80
C TYR A 69 1.18 -17.07 -17.29
N PHE A 70 0.70 -16.91 -18.52
CA PHE A 70 0.40 -15.60 -19.09
C PHE A 70 -0.70 -14.86 -18.32
N GLU A 71 -1.80 -15.53 -18.00
CA GLU A 71 -2.90 -14.96 -17.21
C GLU A 71 -2.44 -14.54 -15.80
N LEU A 72 -1.61 -15.37 -15.15
CA LEU A 72 -1.08 -15.06 -13.84
C LEU A 72 -0.15 -13.83 -13.87
N ASN A 73 0.76 -13.74 -14.84
CA ASN A 73 1.64 -12.59 -14.99
C ASN A 73 0.87 -11.30 -15.23
N ASN A 74 -0.12 -11.31 -16.14
CA ASN A 74 -0.98 -10.15 -16.36
C ASN A 74 -1.72 -9.73 -15.08
N LYS A 75 -2.19 -10.69 -14.27
CA LYS A 75 -2.85 -10.39 -13.00
C LYS A 75 -1.88 -9.76 -12.00
N ILE A 76 -0.64 -10.25 -11.93
CA ILE A 76 0.41 -9.68 -11.08
C ILE A 76 0.73 -8.24 -11.51
N GLU A 77 0.92 -8.00 -12.80
CA GLU A 77 1.19 -6.66 -13.34
C GLU A 77 0.05 -5.68 -13.05
N ASN A 78 -1.20 -6.11 -13.25
CA ASN A 78 -2.39 -5.30 -12.95
C ASN A 78 -2.47 -4.95 -11.46
N VAL A 79 -2.29 -5.93 -10.57
CA VAL A 79 -2.29 -5.68 -9.11
C VAL A 79 -1.16 -4.74 -8.72
N HIS A 80 0.03 -4.91 -9.31
CA HIS A 80 1.16 -4.02 -9.05
C HIS A 80 0.87 -2.58 -9.49
N ALA A 81 0.29 -2.39 -10.67
CA ALA A 81 -0.11 -1.07 -11.17
C ALA A 81 -1.19 -0.42 -10.29
N GLU A 82 -2.21 -1.18 -9.88
CA GLU A 82 -3.25 -0.71 -8.96
C GLU A 82 -2.69 -0.28 -7.60
N LEU A 83 -1.75 -1.05 -7.04
CA LEU A 83 -1.10 -0.73 -5.78
C LEU A 83 -0.26 0.54 -5.89
N ASN A 84 0.52 0.70 -6.95
CA ASN A 84 1.30 1.93 -7.17
C ASN A 84 0.38 3.16 -7.27
N ASN A 85 -0.70 3.08 -8.05
CA ASN A 85 -1.67 4.17 -8.15
C ASN A 85 -2.31 4.51 -6.79
N LYS A 86 -2.62 3.50 -5.96
CA LYS A 86 -3.14 3.73 -4.60
C LYS A 86 -2.10 4.41 -3.70
N ILE A 87 -0.84 4.01 -3.78
CA ILE A 87 0.26 4.63 -3.02
C ILE A 87 0.43 6.09 -3.41
N ASP A 88 0.46 6.38 -4.72
CA ASP A 88 0.61 7.74 -5.23
C ASP A 88 -0.56 8.64 -4.80
N ASN A 89 -1.79 8.13 -4.87
CA ASN A 89 -2.97 8.86 -4.41
C ASN A 89 -2.91 9.17 -2.90
N VAL A 90 -2.56 8.18 -2.06
CA VAL A 90 -2.41 8.39 -0.61
C VAL A 90 -1.31 9.41 -0.33
N HIS A 91 -0.19 9.33 -1.04
CA HIS A 91 0.91 10.28 -0.90
C HIS A 91 0.48 11.71 -1.24
N PHE A 92 -0.26 11.88 -2.35
CA PHE A 92 -0.81 13.18 -2.75
C PHE A 92 -1.81 13.74 -1.71
N GLU A 93 -2.73 12.91 -1.22
CA GLU A 93 -3.70 13.32 -0.20
C GLU A 93 -3.04 13.72 1.12
N LEU A 94 -2.01 12.97 1.55
CA LEU A 94 -1.27 13.28 2.78
C LEU A 94 -0.52 14.60 2.65
N ASN A 95 0.18 14.83 1.54
CA ASN A 95 0.85 16.12 1.30
C ASN A 95 -0.14 17.28 1.28
N SER A 96 -1.28 17.12 0.60
CA SER A 96 -2.33 18.15 0.60
C SER A 96 -2.86 18.46 2.00
N LYS A 97 -3.03 17.44 2.85
CA LYS A 97 -3.45 17.63 4.25
C LYS A 97 -2.37 18.34 5.07
N ILE A 98 -1.10 17.98 4.89
CA ILE A 98 0.04 18.64 5.55
C ILE A 98 0.08 20.12 5.18
N ASP A 99 -0.04 20.44 3.88
CA ASP A 99 -0.04 21.82 3.39
C ASP A 99 -1.19 22.64 3.97
N ASN A 100 -2.40 22.06 4.02
CA ASN A 100 -3.55 22.73 4.62
C ASN A 100 -3.32 23.02 6.12
N VAL A 101 -2.84 22.05 6.89
CA VAL A 101 -2.50 22.25 8.31
C VAL A 101 -1.42 23.31 8.47
N HIS A 102 -0.39 23.31 7.62
CA HIS A 102 0.67 24.31 7.65
C HIS A 102 0.11 25.72 7.40
N PHE A 103 -0.77 25.88 6.42
CA PHE A 103 -1.42 27.16 6.11
C PHE A 103 -2.30 27.65 7.27
N GLU A 104 -3.12 26.76 7.84
CA GLU A 104 -3.96 27.10 8.99
C GLU A 104 -3.14 27.54 10.21
N LEU A 105 -2.05 26.82 10.52
CA LEU A 105 -1.16 27.18 11.63
C LEU A 105 -0.49 28.53 11.38
N LYS A 106 -0.01 28.80 10.16
CA LYS A 106 0.56 30.09 9.79
C LYS A 106 -0.45 31.23 9.98
N GLY A 107 -1.71 31.01 9.59
CA GLY A 107 -2.80 31.97 9.81
C GLY A 107 -3.10 32.23 11.29
N LYS A 108 -3.10 31.18 12.12
CA LYS A 108 -3.27 31.30 13.57
C LYS A 108 -2.12 32.07 14.22
N ILE A 109 -0.88 31.81 13.82
CA ILE A 109 0.31 32.54 14.30
C ILE A 109 0.19 34.03 13.96
N ALA A 110 -0.08 34.38 12.70
CA ALA A 110 -0.24 35.78 12.30
C ALA A 110 -1.37 36.51 13.06
N THR A 111 -2.45 35.78 13.36
CA THR A 111 -3.55 36.32 14.19
C THR A 111 -3.12 36.56 15.63
N LEU A 112 -2.31 35.67 16.21
CA LEU A 112 -1.75 35.82 17.55
C LEU A 112 -0.76 36.99 17.61
N ASP A 113 0.13 37.11 16.63
CA ASP A 113 1.08 38.24 16.53
C ASP A 113 0.32 39.57 16.52
N SER A 114 -0.72 39.70 15.71
CA SER A 114 -1.55 40.92 15.69
C SER A 114 -2.27 41.20 17.03
N LYS A 115 -2.63 40.15 17.79
CA LYS A 115 -3.21 40.31 19.13
C LYS A 115 -2.15 40.77 20.14
N ILE A 116 -0.93 40.27 20.04
CA ILE A 116 0.22 40.69 20.86
C ILE A 116 0.51 42.17 20.59
N ASP A 117 0.66 42.58 19.33
CA ASP A 117 0.91 43.99 18.96
C ASP A 117 -0.15 44.95 19.54
N LYS A 118 -1.41 44.53 19.51
CA LYS A 118 -2.54 45.29 20.09
C LYS A 118 -2.47 45.36 21.62
N LEU A 119 -2.02 44.30 22.27
CA LEU A 119 -1.85 44.27 23.72
C LEU A 119 -0.68 45.16 24.12
N ASP A 120 0.46 45.07 23.44
CA ASP A 120 1.62 45.93 23.67
C ASP A 120 1.26 47.41 23.51
N SER A 121 0.56 47.77 22.42
CA SER A 121 0.06 49.14 22.21
C SER A 121 -0.84 49.64 23.34
N LYS A 122 -1.68 48.76 23.92
CA LYS A 122 -2.54 49.11 25.06
C LYS A 122 -1.72 49.29 26.34
N ILE A 123 -0.73 48.43 26.57
CA ILE A 123 0.18 48.51 27.72
C ILE A 123 0.97 49.82 27.67
N ASP A 124 1.52 50.18 26.51
CA ASP A 124 2.25 51.44 26.31
C ASP A 124 1.37 52.65 26.60
N LYS A 125 0.14 52.65 26.08
CA LYS A 125 -0.83 53.72 26.34
C LYS A 125 -1.14 53.85 27.83
N SER A 126 -1.49 52.75 28.50
CA SER A 126 -1.79 52.75 29.93
C SER A 126 -0.59 53.19 30.77
N THR A 127 0.62 52.78 30.40
CA THR A 127 1.87 53.19 31.06
C THR A 127 2.10 54.69 30.92
N SER A 128 1.92 55.24 29.71
CA SER A 128 2.03 56.68 29.45
C SER A 128 0.99 57.50 30.24
N GLU A 129 -0.26 57.05 30.27
CA GLU A 129 -1.33 57.69 31.04
C GLU A 129 -1.05 57.68 32.54
N LEU A 130 -0.54 56.56 33.08
CA LEU A 130 -0.15 56.46 34.49
C LEU A 130 1.04 57.37 34.81
N ASN A 131 2.07 57.40 33.98
CA ASN A 131 3.22 58.29 34.15
C ASN A 131 2.77 59.76 34.16
N SER A 132 1.89 60.16 33.23
CA SER A 132 1.34 61.51 33.19
C SER A 132 0.57 61.89 34.47
N LYS A 133 -0.22 60.96 35.02
CA LYS A 133 -0.93 61.16 36.30
C LYS A 133 0.03 61.28 37.48
N ILE A 134 1.09 60.46 37.50
CA ILE A 134 2.15 60.50 38.53
C ILE A 134 2.89 61.84 38.47
N ASP A 135 3.28 62.29 37.28
CA ASP A 135 3.97 63.57 37.08
C ASP A 135 3.11 64.74 37.56
N LYS A 136 1.83 64.74 37.19
CA LYS A 136 0.87 65.75 37.63
C LYS A 136 0.77 65.77 39.15
N SER A 137 0.52 64.63 39.78
CA SER A 137 0.39 64.52 41.24
C SER A 137 1.67 64.95 41.97
N THR A 138 2.84 64.58 41.43
CA THR A 138 4.15 64.98 41.96
C THR A 138 4.35 66.50 41.86
N SER A 139 3.90 67.11 40.77
CA SER A 139 3.97 68.57 40.57
C SER A 139 3.07 69.34 41.54
N GLU A 140 1.86 68.85 41.78
CA GLU A 140 0.90 69.41 42.75
C GLU A 140 1.47 69.32 44.17
N LEU A 141 1.91 68.13 44.59
CA LEU A 141 2.56 67.94 45.90
C LEU A 141 3.79 68.83 46.10
N LYS A 142 4.62 69.00 45.05
CA LYS A 142 5.78 69.90 45.12
C LYS A 142 5.37 71.36 45.29
N SER A 143 4.27 71.78 44.67
CA SER A 143 3.71 73.12 44.84
C SER A 143 3.19 73.31 46.26
N ASP A 144 2.43 72.35 46.78
CA ASP A 144 1.88 72.38 48.14
C ASP A 144 2.98 72.43 49.21
N ILE A 145 4.05 71.63 49.04
CA ILE A 145 5.23 71.66 49.93
C ILE A 145 5.91 73.04 49.91
N LYS A 146 6.05 73.66 48.73
CA LYS A 146 6.62 75.01 48.62
C LYS A 146 5.76 76.06 49.32
N LEU A 147 4.44 75.99 49.15
CA LEU A 147 3.50 76.87 49.82
C LEU A 147 3.61 76.71 51.35
N LEU A 148 3.61 75.47 51.84
CA LEU A 148 3.75 75.18 53.27
C LEU A 148 5.07 75.71 53.83
N HIS A 149 6.18 75.52 53.11
CA HIS A 149 7.48 76.05 53.50
C HIS A 149 7.45 77.58 53.63
N TRP A 150 6.82 78.27 52.68
CA TRP A 150 6.65 79.72 52.71
C TRP A 150 5.80 80.18 53.91
N MET A 151 4.68 79.50 54.17
CA MET A 151 3.80 79.79 55.31
C MET A 151 4.49 79.61 56.66
N ILE A 152 5.28 78.54 56.82
CA ILE A 152 6.08 78.30 58.03
C ILE A 152 7.09 79.44 58.23
N GLY A 153 7.75 79.90 57.16
CA GLY A 153 8.67 81.04 57.24
C GLY A 153 8.02 82.31 57.77
N ILE A 154 6.81 82.64 57.29
CA ILE A 154 6.04 83.79 57.77
C ILE A 154 5.59 83.60 59.23
N MET A 155 5.07 82.42 59.58
CA MET A 155 4.67 82.12 60.97
C MET A 155 5.86 82.27 61.93
N PHE A 156 7.02 81.73 61.57
CA PHE A 156 8.24 81.84 62.37
C PHE A 156 8.66 83.29 62.57
N ALA A 157 8.67 84.10 61.50
CA ALA A 157 8.97 85.53 61.58
C ALA A 157 7.96 86.28 62.48
N GLY A 158 6.68 85.93 62.39
CA GLY A 158 5.62 86.49 63.24
C GLY A 158 5.82 86.18 64.72
N VAL A 159 6.16 84.94 65.06
CA VAL A 159 6.46 84.52 66.44
C VAL A 159 7.70 85.24 66.98
N VAL A 160 8.78 85.31 66.19
CA VAL A 160 10.01 86.02 66.56
C VAL A 160 9.74 87.52 66.82
N SER A 161 8.92 88.17 65.99
CA SER A 161 8.53 89.57 66.16
C SER A 161 7.75 89.80 67.46
N LEU A 162 6.79 88.93 67.79
CA LEU A 162 6.05 88.98 69.05
C LEU A 162 6.95 88.80 70.27
N VAL A 163 7.88 87.84 70.21
CA VAL A 163 8.85 87.61 71.29
C VAL A 163 9.76 88.83 71.48
N MET A 164 10.29 89.41 70.39
CA MET A 164 11.10 90.64 70.48
C MET A 164 10.33 91.77 71.16
N LYS A 165 9.07 91.99 70.78
CA LYS A 165 8.22 93.04 71.37
C LYS A 165 7.88 92.80 72.85
N ALA A 166 7.90 91.54 73.31
CA ALA A 166 7.57 91.19 74.69
C ALA A 166 8.76 91.27 75.66
N PHE A 167 10.00 91.11 75.17
CA PHE A 167 11.20 90.94 76.00
C PHE A 167 12.30 92.00 75.82
N PHE A 168 12.23 92.86 74.78
CA PHE A 168 13.14 93.97 74.55
C PHE A 168 12.35 95.27 74.38
#